data_AF-A0A2N5W296-F1
#
_entry.id   AF-A0A2N5W296-F1
#
_cell.length_a   1.000
_cell.length_b   1.000
_cell.length_c   1.000
_cell.angle_alpha   90.00
_cell.angle_beta   90.00
_cell.angle_gamma   90.00
#
_symmetry.space_group_name_H-M   'P 1'
#
loop_
_entity.id
_entity.type
_entity.pdbx_description
1 polymer ?
#
loop_
_entity_poly.entity_id
_entity_poly.type
_entity_poly.pdbx_seq_one_letter_code
_entity_poly.pdbx_strand_id
1 'polypeptide(L)'
;MARSHHQDIPQGNRTERLRRYLNALSNADAYAHNTNIEEQDDECDWIEICDEEDPNPIDAVIEARKARHQELAKEHNYSLMLESLHPVYMQLKFKTKDWDGPDALHDFRHCQCLPHTKIARHVDLMDISGQSQTSVKF
;
A
#
# COMPACT_ATOMS: atom_id res chain seq x y z
N MET A 1 37.18 -4.64 39.82
CA MET A 1 36.65 -5.64 38.86
C MET A 1 35.12 -5.66 39.00
N ALA A 2 34.40 -4.92 38.17
CA ALA A 2 32.94 -4.90 38.17
C ALA A 2 32.43 -5.96 37.18
N ARG A 3 31.74 -7.00 37.69
CA ARG A 3 31.10 -8.03 36.86
C ARG A 3 29.79 -7.47 36.32
N SER A 4 29.72 -7.29 35.01
CA SER A 4 28.48 -7.01 34.28
C SER A 4 27.57 -8.23 34.38
N HIS A 5 26.41 -8.09 35.04
CA HIS A 5 25.35 -9.08 35.00
C HIS A 5 24.65 -8.98 33.64
N HIS A 6 25.16 -9.74 32.68
CA HIS A 6 24.44 -10.04 31.44
C HIS A 6 23.22 -10.89 31.84
N GLN A 7 22.02 -10.29 31.85
CA GLN A 7 20.79 -11.05 31.97
C GLN A 7 20.53 -11.70 30.61
N ASP A 8 20.79 -13.00 30.54
CA ASP A 8 20.42 -13.84 29.41
C ASP A 8 18.89 -13.84 29.27
N ILE A 9 18.39 -13.24 28.19
CA ILE A 9 16.98 -13.30 27.83
C ILE A 9 16.69 -14.76 27.44
N PRO A 10 15.81 -15.49 28.15
CA PRO A 10 15.48 -16.84 27.76
C PRO A 10 14.80 -16.80 26.39
N GLN A 11 15.41 -17.45 25.40
CA GLN A 11 14.80 -17.75 24.10
C GLN A 11 13.66 -18.76 24.31
N GLY A 12 12.57 -18.31 24.93
CA GLY A 12 11.37 -19.09 25.15
C GLY A 12 10.72 -19.42 23.80
N ASN A 13 10.26 -20.68 23.67
CA ASN A 13 9.60 -21.14 22.47
C ASN A 13 8.46 -20.17 22.05
N ARG A 14 8.25 -20.01 20.74
CA ARG A 14 7.30 -19.03 20.18
C ARG A 14 5.88 -19.18 20.76
N THR A 15 5.49 -20.41 21.04
CA THR A 15 4.21 -20.78 21.66
C THR A 15 4.06 -20.26 23.09
N GLU A 16 5.13 -20.26 23.88
CA GLU A 16 5.12 -19.81 25.27
C GLU A 16 5.05 -18.29 25.34
N ARG A 17 5.71 -17.59 24.39
CA ARG A 17 5.55 -16.14 24.23
C ARG A 17 4.11 -15.77 23.90
N LEU A 18 3.49 -16.46 22.93
CA LEU A 18 2.09 -16.22 22.56
C LEU A 18 1.15 -16.49 23.74
N ARG A 19 1.39 -17.57 24.50
CA ARG A 19 0.60 -17.91 25.68
C ARG A 19 0.66 -16.81 26.76
N ARG A 20 1.85 -16.26 27.02
CA ARG A 20 2.02 -15.15 27.97
C ARG A 20 1.29 -13.88 27.50
N TYR A 21 1.36 -13.56 26.21
CA TYR A 21 0.64 -12.42 25.65
C TYR A 21 -0.88 -12.57 25.79
N LEU A 22 -1.43 -13.74 25.46
CA LEU A 22 -2.87 -13.99 25.56
C LEU A 22 -3.36 -13.96 27.01
N ASN A 23 -2.58 -14.49 27.96
CA ASN A 23 -2.91 -14.40 29.38
C ASN A 23 -2.86 -12.95 29.89
N ALA A 24 -1.89 -12.14 29.44
CA ALA A 24 -1.81 -10.73 29.84
C ALA A 24 -3.03 -9.92 29.34
N LEU A 25 -3.50 -10.19 28.12
CA LEU A 25 -4.72 -9.60 27.57
C LEU A 25 -5.97 -10.03 28.36
N SER A 26 -6.11 -11.34 28.63
CA SER A 26 -7.23 -11.85 29.43
C SER A 26 -7.28 -11.27 30.85
N ASN A 27 -6.11 -11.00 31.45
CA ASN A 27 -6.05 -10.38 32.77
C ASN A 27 -6.38 -8.88 32.72
N ALA A 28 -6.03 -8.18 31.64
CA ALA A 28 -6.42 -6.78 31.45
C ALA A 28 -7.95 -6.63 31.30
N ASP A 29 -8.60 -7.57 30.61
CA ASP A 29 -10.06 -7.60 30.46
C ASP A 29 -10.77 -7.91 31.79
N ALA A 30 -10.12 -8.63 32.71
CA ALA A 30 -10.67 -8.95 34.03
C ALA A 30 -10.67 -7.75 35.01
N TYR A 31 -9.85 -6.72 34.77
CA TYR A 31 -9.85 -5.49 35.57
C TYR A 31 -10.88 -4.46 35.11
N ALA A 32 -11.59 -4.71 34.01
CA ALA A 32 -12.56 -3.77 33.43
C ALA A 32 -13.97 -3.84 34.06
N HIS A 33 -14.24 -4.73 35.03
CA HIS A 33 -15.63 -4.92 35.50
C HIS A 33 -15.82 -4.99 37.02
N ASN A 34 -15.00 -4.29 37.81
CA ASN A 34 -15.35 -4.07 39.21
C ASN A 34 -14.87 -2.72 39.71
N THR A 35 -15.54 -1.66 39.26
CA THR A 35 -15.49 -0.35 39.90
C THR A 35 -16.93 0.12 40.08
N ASN A 36 -17.46 -0.10 41.28
CA ASN A 36 -18.59 0.64 41.80
C ASN A 36 -18.07 2.07 42.02
N ILE A 37 -18.19 2.92 41.00
CA ILE A 37 -17.76 4.31 41.05
C ILE A 37 -18.96 5.10 41.57
N GLU A 38 -18.91 5.52 42.82
CA GLU A 38 -19.77 6.59 43.32
C GLU A 38 -19.54 7.82 42.43
N GLU A 39 -20.61 8.34 41.84
CA GLU A 39 -20.60 9.50 40.94
C GLU A 39 -20.14 10.75 41.71
N GLN A 40 -18.83 10.94 41.79
CA GLN A 40 -18.22 12.22 42.12
C GLN A 40 -18.06 12.96 40.79
N ASP A 41 -18.92 13.96 40.59
CA ASP A 41 -18.94 14.89 39.47
C ASP A 41 -17.68 15.78 39.54
N ASP A 42 -16.52 15.18 39.26
CA ASP A 42 -15.29 15.91 38.99
C ASP A 42 -15.40 16.47 37.57
N GLU A 43 -15.86 17.72 37.49
CA GLU A 43 -15.91 18.53 36.27
C GLU A 43 -14.54 18.46 35.56
N CYS A 44 -14.45 17.58 34.56
CA CYS A 44 -13.23 17.36 33.79
C CYS A 44 -12.98 18.58 32.90
N ASP A 45 -12.06 19.43 33.33
CA ASP A 45 -11.63 20.62 32.60
C ASP A 45 -10.92 20.16 31.32
N TRP A 46 -11.57 20.32 30.16
CA TRP A 46 -11.01 19.96 28.87
C TRP A 46 -9.88 20.94 28.53
N ILE A 47 -8.64 20.48 28.64
CA ILE A 47 -7.47 21.28 28.27
C ILE A 47 -7.39 21.35 26.73
N GLU A 48 -7.40 22.57 26.20
CA GLU A 48 -7.19 22.84 24.79
C GLU A 48 -5.73 22.49 24.43
N ILE A 49 -5.55 21.41 23.67
CA ILE A 49 -4.23 20.99 23.18
C ILE A 49 -3.83 21.98 22.10
N CYS A 50 -2.81 22.81 22.34
CA CYS A 50 -2.28 23.72 21.34
C CYS A 50 -1.67 22.92 20.16
N ASP A 51 -2.18 23.14 18.94
CA ASP A 51 -1.79 22.44 17.70
C ASP A 51 -0.34 22.69 17.21
N GLU A 52 0.50 23.37 18.00
CA GLU A 52 1.90 23.66 17.67
C GLU A 52 2.84 22.52 18.13
N GLU A 53 2.44 21.26 17.93
CA GLU A 53 3.35 20.13 18.15
C GLU A 53 4.23 19.90 16.92
N ASP A 54 5.54 20.00 17.10
CA ASP A 54 6.51 19.59 16.08
C ASP A 54 6.24 18.14 15.67
N PRO A 55 6.25 17.81 14.37
CA PRO A 55 5.94 16.46 13.90
C PRO A 55 6.76 15.40 14.62
N ASN A 56 6.10 14.48 15.32
CA ASN A 56 6.79 13.44 16.07
C ASN A 56 7.62 12.59 15.10
N PRO A 57 8.95 12.47 15.30
CA PRO A 57 9.80 11.69 14.40
C PRO A 57 9.39 10.22 14.33
N ILE A 58 8.68 9.70 15.34
CA ILE A 58 8.11 8.35 15.34
C ILE A 58 7.02 8.21 14.29
N ASP A 59 6.17 9.22 14.10
CA ASP A 59 5.09 9.19 13.13
C ASP A 59 5.63 9.14 11.70
N ALA A 60 6.70 9.88 11.42
CA ALA A 60 7.39 9.80 10.13
C ALA A 60 7.91 8.38 9.83
N VAL A 61 8.45 7.69 10.84
CA VAL A 61 8.93 6.30 10.69
C VAL A 61 7.76 5.34 10.47
N ILE A 62 6.63 5.55 11.16
CA ILE A 62 5.41 4.74 10.99
C ILE A 62 4.88 4.90 9.57
N GLU A 63 4.75 6.13 9.08
CA GLU A 63 4.24 6.40 7.73
C GLU A 63 5.17 5.83 6.65
N ALA A 64 6.49 5.97 6.81
CA ALA A 64 7.45 5.36 5.90
C ALA A 64 7.34 3.82 5.85
N ARG A 65 7.07 3.18 7.01
CA ARG A 65 6.88 1.74 7.08
C ARG A 65 5.56 1.30 6.43
N LYS A 66 4.47 2.06 6.61
CA LYS A 66 3.19 1.82 5.95
C LYS A 66 3.33 1.91 4.44
N ALA A 67 3.97 2.96 3.94
CA ALA A 67 4.20 3.17 2.51
C ALA A 67 4.98 1.98 1.89
N ARG A 68 6.08 1.57 2.54
CA ARG A 68 6.86 0.40 2.10
C ARG A 68 6.04 -0.89 2.07
N HIS A 69 5.19 -1.11 3.08
CA HIS A 69 4.34 -2.29 3.11
C HIS A 69 3.31 -2.29 1.97
N GLN A 70 2.74 -1.14 1.63
CA GLN A 70 1.83 -1.00 0.50
C GLN A 70 2.53 -1.27 -0.83
N GLU A 71 3.77 -0.80 -1.02
CA GLU A 71 4.57 -1.11 -2.21
C GLU A 71 4.82 -2.60 -2.35
N LEU A 72 5.28 -3.26 -1.28
CA LEU A 72 5.51 -4.71 -1.28
C LEU A 72 4.22 -5.51 -1.54
N ALA A 73 3.09 -5.07 -0.99
CA ALA A 73 1.80 -5.70 -1.25
C ALA A 73 1.38 -5.55 -2.72
N LYS A 74 1.61 -4.37 -3.33
CA LYS A 74 1.38 -4.16 -4.76
C LYS A 74 2.26 -5.10 -5.59
N GLU A 75 3.57 -5.11 -5.35
CA GLU A 75 4.52 -5.98 -6.07
C GLU A 75 4.14 -7.46 -5.99
N HIS A 76 3.80 -7.94 -4.79
CA HIS A 76 3.34 -9.31 -4.60
C HIS A 76 2.06 -9.61 -5.39
N ASN A 77 1.09 -8.71 -5.36
CA ASN A 77 -0.15 -8.86 -6.13
C ASN A 77 0.12 -8.87 -7.64
N TYR A 78 1.05 -8.02 -8.12
CA TYR A 78 1.49 -8.03 -9.52
C TYR A 78 2.16 -9.35 -9.89
N SER A 79 3.03 -9.89 -9.04
CA SER A 79 3.71 -11.17 -9.29
C SER A 79 2.71 -12.31 -9.45
N LEU A 80 1.78 -12.46 -8.50
CA LEU A 80 0.76 -13.51 -8.56
C LEU A 80 -0.18 -13.35 -9.76
N MET A 81 -0.59 -12.12 -10.06
CA MET A 81 -1.41 -11.83 -11.23
C MET A 81 -0.66 -12.20 -12.51
N LEU A 82 0.60 -11.80 -12.64
CA LEU A 82 1.40 -12.07 -13.84
C LEU A 82 1.62 -13.58 -14.02
N GLU A 83 1.90 -14.31 -12.95
CA GLU A 83 1.99 -15.78 -12.97
C GLU A 83 0.70 -16.42 -13.48
N SER A 84 -0.47 -15.92 -13.05
CA SER A 84 -1.77 -16.45 -13.49
C SER A 84 -2.13 -16.09 -14.93
N LEU A 85 -1.74 -14.88 -15.40
CA LEU A 85 -2.08 -14.37 -16.72
C LEU A 85 -1.10 -14.84 -17.80
N HIS A 86 0.15 -15.11 -17.45
CA HIS A 86 1.19 -15.45 -18.40
C HIS A 86 0.87 -16.67 -19.30
N PRO A 87 0.31 -17.79 -18.78
CA PRO A 87 -0.10 -18.91 -19.62
C PRO A 87 -1.20 -18.54 -20.62
N VAL A 88 -2.19 -17.75 -20.18
CA VAL A 88 -3.28 -17.27 -21.03
C VAL A 88 -2.74 -16.36 -22.14
N TYR A 89 -1.85 -15.44 -21.78
CA TYR A 89 -1.13 -14.59 -22.73
C TYR A 89 -0.38 -15.43 -23.77
N MET A 90 0.38 -16.45 -23.34
CA MET A 90 1.12 -17.32 -24.26
C MET A 90 0.20 -18.11 -25.21
N GLN A 91 -0.94 -18.60 -24.73
CA GLN A 91 -1.94 -19.25 -25.59
C GLN A 91 -2.51 -18.30 -26.64
N LEU A 92 -2.83 -17.07 -26.23
CA LEU A 92 -3.34 -16.05 -27.13
C LEU A 92 -2.28 -15.67 -28.17
N LYS A 93 -1.03 -15.47 -27.74
CA LYS A 93 0.14 -15.19 -28.58
C LYS A 93 0.31 -16.24 -29.67
N PHE A 94 0.25 -17.52 -29.30
CA PHE A 94 0.36 -18.63 -30.25
C PHE A 94 -0.81 -18.68 -31.24
N LYS A 95 -2.05 -18.48 -30.77
CA LYS A 95 -3.25 -18.54 -31.60
C LYS A 95 -3.32 -17.40 -32.60
N THR A 96 -2.88 -16.20 -32.22
CA THR A 96 -3.01 -15.00 -33.07
C THR A 96 -1.76 -14.68 -33.88
N LYS A 97 -0.66 -15.43 -33.70
CA LYS A 97 0.67 -15.15 -34.29
C LYS A 97 1.16 -13.75 -33.92
N ASP A 98 1.20 -13.49 -32.62
CA ASP A 98 1.38 -12.16 -32.01
C ASP A 98 0.16 -11.26 -32.27
N TRP A 99 -0.28 -10.55 -31.23
CA TRP A 99 -1.33 -9.50 -31.36
C TRP A 99 -0.77 -8.21 -31.96
N ASP A 100 0.53 -8.23 -32.16
CA ASP A 100 1.36 -7.16 -32.64
C ASP A 100 1.36 -7.29 -34.17
N GLY A 101 1.01 -6.21 -34.85
CA GLY A 101 1.37 -6.10 -36.26
C GLY A 101 2.89 -5.97 -36.35
N PRO A 102 3.49 -6.20 -37.53
CA PRO A 102 4.95 -6.09 -37.73
C PRO A 102 5.54 -4.75 -37.22
N ASP A 103 4.69 -3.73 -37.08
CA ASP A 103 5.08 -2.41 -36.63
C ASP A 103 4.68 -2.07 -35.18
N ALA A 104 4.22 -3.02 -34.36
CA ALA A 104 3.72 -2.70 -33.00
C ALA A 104 4.80 -2.18 -32.04
N LEU A 105 6.08 -2.49 -32.32
CA LEU A 105 7.25 -1.95 -31.62
C LEU A 105 7.78 -0.64 -32.24
N HIS A 106 7.25 -0.19 -33.37
CA HIS A 106 7.71 1.02 -34.02
C HIS A 106 7.19 2.25 -33.26
N ASP A 107 8.12 3.16 -32.96
CA ASP A 107 7.80 4.43 -32.36
C ASP A 107 7.23 5.40 -33.42
N PHE A 108 5.91 5.46 -33.52
CA PHE A 108 5.21 6.37 -34.43
C PHE A 108 5.12 7.81 -33.92
N ARG A 109 5.74 8.17 -32.79
CA ARG A 109 5.74 9.55 -32.28
C ARG A 109 6.36 10.54 -33.28
N HIS A 110 7.25 10.07 -34.15
CA HIS A 110 7.92 10.86 -35.18
C HIS A 110 7.55 10.37 -36.58
N CYS A 111 6.29 10.54 -36.98
CA CYS A 111 5.89 10.24 -38.36
C CYS A 111 6.47 11.31 -39.31
N GLN A 112 7.21 10.86 -40.34
CA GLN A 112 7.68 11.70 -41.46
C GLN A 112 6.60 11.84 -42.55
N CYS A 113 5.34 11.88 -42.13
CA CYS A 113 4.22 11.92 -43.06
C CYS A 113 4.17 13.27 -43.77
N LEU A 114 3.94 13.24 -45.09
CA LEU A 114 3.78 14.48 -45.85
C LEU A 114 2.54 15.25 -45.34
N PRO A 115 2.53 16.59 -45.42
CA PRO A 115 1.43 17.39 -44.85
C PRO A 115 0.03 17.00 -45.36
N HIS A 116 -0.06 16.49 -46.59
CA HIS A 116 -1.31 16.07 -47.22
C HIS A 116 -1.81 14.68 -46.78
N THR A 117 -0.98 13.88 -46.10
CA THR A 117 -1.38 12.58 -45.56
C THR A 117 -1.79 12.66 -44.10
N LYS A 118 -1.60 13.82 -43.45
CA LYS A 118 -2.01 14.04 -42.07
C LYS A 118 -3.51 14.29 -41.98
N ILE A 119 -4.19 13.52 -41.15
CA ILE A 119 -5.62 13.67 -40.91
C ILE A 119 -5.87 14.06 -39.46
N ALA A 120 -6.73 15.06 -39.25
CA ALA A 120 -7.23 15.40 -37.94
C ALA A 120 -8.53 14.63 -37.69
N ARG A 121 -8.63 13.96 -36.55
CA ARG A 121 -9.89 13.36 -36.09
C ARG A 121 -10.11 13.65 -34.61
N HIS A 122 -11.38 13.75 -34.23
CA HIS A 122 -11.75 13.77 -32.81
C HIS A 122 -11.54 12.38 -32.21
N VAL A 123 -10.84 12.33 -31.08
CA VAL A 123 -10.56 11.13 -30.31
C VAL A 123 -11.01 11.37 -28.89
N ASP A 124 -11.71 10.39 -28.32
CA ASP A 124 -12.08 10.41 -26.93
C ASP A 124 -10.92 9.87 -26.10
N LEU A 125 -10.33 10.76 -25.29
CA LEU A 125 -9.33 10.43 -24.30
C LEU A 125 -10.05 10.06 -23.02
N MET A 126 -9.89 8.82 -22.57
CA MET A 126 -10.40 8.34 -21.29
C MET A 126 -9.23 8.12 -20.33
N ASP A 127 -9.36 8.67 -19.13
CA ASP A 127 -8.48 8.39 -17.99
C ASP A 127 -9.34 8.15 -16.73
N ILE A 128 -8.72 7.76 -15.61
CA ILE A 128 -9.37 7.56 -14.30
C ILE A 128 -10.20 8.78 -13.86
N SER A 129 -9.87 9.97 -14.36
CA SER A 129 -10.54 11.23 -14.04
C SER A 129 -11.75 11.55 -14.94
N GLY A 130 -11.98 10.79 -16.01
CA GLY A 130 -13.11 10.98 -16.93
C GLY A 130 -12.77 10.88 -18.42
N GLN A 131 -13.75 11.24 -19.26
CA GLN A 131 -13.65 11.23 -20.73
C GLN A 131 -13.62 12.66 -21.28
N SER A 132 -12.72 12.93 -22.22
CA SER A 132 -12.64 14.21 -22.93
C SER A 132 -12.43 13.99 -24.43
N GLN A 133 -13.12 14.76 -25.27
CA GLN A 133 -12.97 14.66 -26.71
C GLN A 133 -11.96 15.71 -27.23
N THR A 134 -10.87 15.26 -27.84
CA THR A 134 -9.79 16.13 -28.35
C THR A 134 -9.54 15.88 -29.83
N SER A 135 -9.28 16.96 -30.59
CA SER A 135 -8.84 16.84 -31.99
C SER A 135 -7.36 16.51 -32.05
N VAL A 136 -7.03 15.32 -32.55
CA VAL A 136 -5.65 14.82 -32.65
C VAL A 136 -5.28 14.65 -34.13
N LYS A 137 -4.08 15.12 -34.49
CA LYS A 137 -3.50 14.94 -35.82
C LYS A 137 -2.64 13.69 -35.83
N PHE A 138 -2.88 12.82 -36.81
CA PHE A 138 -2.12 11.61 -37.09
C PHE A 138 -1.25 11.83 -38.33
#